data_AF-A0AAW1WY34-F1
#
_entry.id   AF-A0AAW1WY34-F1
#
_cell.length_a   1.000
_cell.length_b   1.000
_cell.length_c   1.000
_cell.angle_alpha   90.00
_cell.angle_beta   90.00
_cell.angle_gamma   90.00
#
_symmetry.space_group_name_H-M   'P 1'
#
loop_
_entity.id
_entity.type
_entity.pdbx_description
1 polymer ?
#
loop_
_entity_poly.entity_id
_entity_poly.type
_entity_poly.pdbx_seq_one_letter_code
_entity_poly.pdbx_strand_id
1 'polypeptide(L)'
;MSQRGIPAPFFQSESSRDIATIRASPITIVQTLMEVDQWLHIFCSMVTNAQILEVLSPGEEESYKERKQVISAEFVLATPYVPAREAQFVRYSHQQLDGSWIVVDVSVDELRQFHRPSTRTVCRKRPSGCLIRDMQNGSSLVTWVENVDVREKEDEMHAILKPFVESSFAFGASRWIATLQRQAERFIYSTGINISPSDAPISPEGRRSLTMTANKMVVSFCNDICNSTYHHWTSSNKTRLKTMEVKTNKRRGDPGKPLGLHRTAGCTVELISSHNRVFDYLSDIQNRPHWERMSSGSSVKALVNITTGPDPRNCISVLAMSNHKDILILQECCTDATGSYVIFAPISPDVFQSMLYGVDQELPLMPFGFSILPNVSGSILDGTLLTMVFQITVKNVSSKQAVEVVTQIVKEALQKIIEAVN
;
A
#
# COMPACT_ATOMS: atom_id res chain seq x y z
N MET A 1 6.70 33.97 16.96
CA MET A 1 6.78 33.65 15.52
C MET A 1 8.08 32.88 15.29
N SER A 2 8.00 31.55 15.24
CA SER A 2 9.16 30.70 14.94
C SER A 2 9.53 30.91 13.47
N GLN A 3 10.77 31.33 13.20
CA GLN A 3 11.32 31.38 11.85
C GLN A 3 11.23 29.97 11.27
N ARG A 4 10.49 29.79 10.16
CA ARG A 4 10.61 28.59 9.33
C ARG A 4 12.08 28.48 8.93
N GLY A 5 12.81 27.54 9.55
CA GLY A 5 14.20 27.29 9.20
C GLY A 5 14.28 27.01 7.70
N ILE A 6 15.02 27.85 6.98
CA ILE A 6 15.24 27.67 5.54
C ILE A 6 15.83 26.26 5.35
N PRO A 7 15.27 25.42 4.47
CA PRO A 7 15.84 24.10 4.19
C PRO A 7 17.31 24.21 3.80
N ALA A 8 18.13 23.23 4.19
CA ALA A 8 19.48 23.15 3.67
C ALA A 8 19.45 23.15 2.13
N PRO A 9 20.47 23.71 1.44
CA PRO A 9 20.50 23.72 -0.01
C PRO A 9 20.27 22.29 -0.55
N PHE A 10 19.50 22.17 -1.64
CA PHE A 10 19.07 20.91 -2.28
C PHE A 10 17.97 20.10 -1.56
N PHE A 11 17.38 20.60 -0.47
CA PHE A 11 16.20 19.99 0.14
C PHE A 11 14.93 20.78 -0.21
N GLN A 12 13.87 20.06 -0.55
CA GLN A 12 12.51 20.59 -0.68
C GLN A 12 11.74 20.31 0.60
N SER A 13 11.05 21.32 1.13
CA SER A 13 10.20 21.16 2.30
C SER A 13 8.78 20.80 1.88
N GLU A 14 8.25 19.72 2.44
CA GLU A 14 6.87 19.28 2.27
C GLU A 14 6.18 19.31 3.63
N SER A 15 4.98 19.86 3.68
CA SER A 15 4.20 19.94 4.91
C SER A 15 2.72 19.75 4.64
N SER A 16 2.06 18.89 5.41
CA SER A 16 0.63 18.64 5.32
C SER A 16 0.04 18.34 6.69
N ARG A 17 -1.27 18.59 6.82
CA ARG A 17 -2.04 18.31 8.03
C ARG A 17 -3.39 17.77 7.62
N ASP A 18 -3.85 16.74 8.31
CA ASP A 18 -5.21 16.23 8.15
C ASP A 18 -5.80 15.82 9.51
N ILE A 19 -7.12 15.60 9.56
CA ILE A 19 -7.84 15.22 10.77
C ILE A 19 -9.01 14.28 10.44
N ALA A 20 -9.16 13.20 11.23
CA ALA A 20 -10.34 12.34 11.14
C ALA A 20 -10.68 11.68 12.48
N THR A 21 -11.90 11.15 12.56
CA THR A 21 -12.32 10.28 13.67
C THR A 21 -12.05 8.83 13.30
N ILE A 22 -11.24 8.15 14.11
CA ILE A 22 -10.81 6.77 13.91
C ILE A 22 -11.55 5.89 14.92
N ARG A 23 -12.18 4.80 14.47
CA ARG A 23 -12.86 3.83 15.35
C ARG A 23 -11.86 2.90 16.05
N ALA A 24 -10.98 3.49 16.85
CA ALA A 24 -10.01 2.80 17.69
C ALA A 24 -9.75 3.65 18.94
N SER A 25 -9.42 2.99 20.05
CA SER A 25 -9.03 3.68 21.28
C SER A 25 -7.66 4.37 21.11
N PRO A 26 -7.36 5.43 21.88
CA PRO A 26 -6.07 6.11 21.77
C PRO A 26 -4.87 5.18 21.95
N ILE A 27 -4.94 4.27 22.93
CA ILE A 27 -3.85 3.33 23.22
C ILE A 27 -3.64 2.32 22.08
N THR A 28 -4.72 1.88 21.41
CA THR A 28 -4.61 1.01 20.23
C THR A 28 -3.86 1.70 19.09
N ILE A 29 -4.12 2.99 18.86
CA ILE A 29 -3.43 3.77 17.84
C ILE A 29 -1.96 3.97 18.23
N VAL A 30 -1.67 4.34 19.48
CA VAL A 30 -0.29 4.48 19.98
C VAL A 30 0.48 3.18 19.83
N GLN A 31 -0.09 2.05 20.25
CA GLN A 31 0.50 0.73 20.07
C GLN A 31 0.80 0.42 18.61
N THR A 32 -0.15 0.69 17.71
CA THR A 32 0.03 0.50 16.26
C THR A 32 1.21 1.29 15.72
N LEU A 33 1.46 2.50 16.23
CA LEU A 33 2.57 3.34 15.79
C LEU A 33 3.91 3.01 16.47
N MET A 34 3.89 2.51 17.71
CA MET A 34 5.09 2.22 18.49
C MET A 34 5.63 0.81 18.26
N GLU A 35 4.78 -0.15 17.85
CA GLU A 35 5.17 -1.51 17.50
C GLU A 35 5.44 -1.61 15.98
N VAL A 36 6.71 -1.81 15.61
CA VAL A 36 7.15 -1.77 14.20
C VAL A 36 6.41 -2.76 13.31
N ASP A 37 6.16 -3.98 13.80
CA ASP A 37 5.45 -4.99 13.02
C ASP A 37 3.99 -4.59 12.74
N GLN A 38 3.32 -3.99 13.73
CA GLN A 38 1.95 -3.47 13.54
C GLN A 38 1.95 -2.26 12.61
N TRP A 39 2.93 -1.38 12.75
CA TRP A 39 3.09 -0.21 11.90
C TRP A 39 3.28 -0.61 10.43
N LEU A 40 4.20 -1.54 10.16
CA LEU A 40 4.43 -2.08 8.82
C LEU A 40 3.20 -2.79 8.26
N HIS A 41 2.47 -3.52 9.09
CA HIS A 41 1.27 -4.23 8.67
C HIS A 41 0.14 -3.28 8.26
N ILE A 42 -0.14 -2.26 9.08
CA ILE A 42 -1.23 -1.30 8.87
C ILE A 42 -0.90 -0.34 7.72
N PHE A 43 0.36 0.08 7.61
CA PHE A 43 0.81 1.08 6.64
C PHE A 43 1.65 0.48 5.50
N CYS A 44 1.44 -0.79 5.14
CA CYS A 44 2.25 -1.49 4.13
C CYS A 44 2.27 -0.81 2.75
N SER A 45 1.26 -0.01 2.41
CA SER A 45 1.19 0.79 1.17
C SER A 45 1.99 2.11 1.22
N MET A 46 2.60 2.41 2.36
CA MET A 46 3.35 3.63 2.65
C MET A 46 4.72 3.33 3.27
N VAL A 47 4.89 2.19 3.94
CA VAL A 47 6.13 1.76 4.61
C VAL A 47 6.39 0.29 4.30
N THR A 48 7.52 -0.01 3.66
CA THR A 48 7.88 -1.40 3.27
C THR A 48 8.97 -2.01 4.13
N ASN A 49 9.71 -1.18 4.86
CA ASN A 49 10.79 -1.62 5.73
C ASN A 49 10.91 -0.65 6.90
N ALA A 50 11.01 -1.20 8.10
CA ALA A 50 11.24 -0.45 9.31
C ALA A 50 11.91 -1.33 10.36
N GLN A 51 12.79 -0.75 11.16
CA GLN A 51 13.43 -1.44 12.28
C GLN A 51 13.76 -0.47 13.41
N ILE A 52 13.64 -0.94 14.65
CA ILE A 52 14.16 -0.25 15.83
C ILE A 52 15.68 -0.44 15.84
N LEU A 53 16.42 0.66 15.77
CA LEU A 53 17.88 0.66 15.90
C LEU A 53 18.30 0.69 17.37
N GLU A 54 17.57 1.44 18.20
CA GLU A 54 17.89 1.65 19.61
C GLU A 54 16.63 2.07 20.39
N VAL A 55 16.52 1.65 21.64
CA VAL A 55 15.50 2.12 22.59
C VAL A 55 16.17 3.09 23.56
N LEU A 56 15.90 4.39 23.39
CA LEU A 56 16.49 5.45 24.23
C LEU A 56 15.82 5.55 25.60
N SER A 57 14.52 5.27 25.66
CA SER A 57 13.73 5.22 26.88
C SER A 57 12.66 4.15 26.70
N PRO A 58 12.59 3.13 27.56
CA PRO A 58 11.56 2.09 27.47
C PRO A 58 10.16 2.63 27.77
N GLY A 59 10.06 3.76 28.47
CA GLY A 59 8.79 4.31 28.94
C GLY A 59 8.21 3.51 30.12
N GLU A 60 6.96 3.80 30.48
CA GLU A 60 6.19 2.97 31.41
C GLU A 60 5.77 1.67 30.69
N GLU A 61 6.13 0.52 31.28
CA GLU A 61 5.68 -0.80 30.80
C GLU A 61 4.15 -0.81 30.73
N GLU A 62 3.61 -1.38 29.66
CA GLU A 62 2.17 -1.46 29.32
C GLU A 62 1.49 -0.19 28.81
N SER A 63 2.00 1.02 29.09
CA SER A 63 1.31 2.26 28.67
C SER A 63 1.94 2.99 27.48
N TYR A 64 3.16 2.63 27.04
CA TYR A 64 3.95 3.36 26.03
C TYR A 64 4.24 4.82 26.40
N LYS A 65 3.92 5.26 27.61
CA LYS A 65 4.12 6.63 28.07
C LYS A 65 5.62 6.92 28.20
N GLU A 66 6.05 8.07 27.68
CA GLU A 66 7.45 8.51 27.67
C GLU A 66 8.43 7.60 26.90
N ARG A 67 7.94 6.71 26.04
CA ARG A 67 8.78 5.78 25.28
C ARG A 67 9.47 6.50 24.12
N LYS A 68 10.78 6.27 23.97
CA LYS A 68 11.62 6.88 22.93
C LYS A 68 12.43 5.81 22.23
N GLN A 69 12.36 5.77 20.90
CA GLN A 69 13.04 4.78 20.08
C GLN A 69 13.63 5.42 18.85
N VAL A 70 14.82 4.99 18.43
CA VAL A 70 15.41 5.33 17.14
C VAL A 70 14.93 4.31 16.12
N ILE A 71 14.28 4.79 15.07
CA ILE A 71 13.71 3.96 13.99
C ILE A 71 14.42 4.31 12.68
N SER A 72 14.72 3.29 11.89
CA SER A 72 15.07 3.41 10.47
C SER A 72 13.88 2.94 9.65
N ALA A 73 13.43 3.72 8.66
CA ALA A 73 12.29 3.35 7.83
C ALA A 73 12.43 3.77 6.36
N GLU A 74 11.73 3.04 5.49
CA GLU A 74 11.57 3.31 4.07
C GLU A 74 10.13 3.69 3.76
N PHE A 75 9.92 4.93 3.35
CA PHE A 75 8.63 5.41 2.87
C PHE A 75 8.53 5.22 1.36
N VAL A 76 7.40 4.69 0.91
CA VAL A 76 7.18 4.32 -0.49
C VAL A 76 5.85 4.86 -1.02
N LEU A 77 5.78 4.95 -2.34
CA LEU A 77 4.53 5.06 -3.08
C LEU A 77 4.32 3.76 -3.83
N ALA A 78 3.07 3.32 -3.97
CA ALA A 78 2.70 2.08 -4.66
C ALA A 78 2.89 2.18 -6.19
N THR A 79 4.15 2.36 -6.60
CA THR A 79 4.65 2.46 -7.97
C THR A 79 6.16 2.19 -8.03
N PRO A 80 6.67 1.51 -9.07
CA PRO A 80 8.11 1.27 -9.20
C PRO A 80 8.87 2.49 -9.77
N TYR A 81 8.19 3.62 -9.96
CA TYR A 81 8.73 4.84 -10.59
C TYR A 81 9.00 5.99 -9.61
N VAL A 82 8.70 5.79 -8.32
CA VAL A 82 9.11 6.70 -7.25
C VAL A 82 10.11 5.94 -6.36
N PRO A 83 11.35 6.44 -6.19
CA PRO A 83 12.30 5.82 -5.30
C PRO A 83 11.83 5.91 -3.84
N ALA A 84 12.12 4.87 -3.05
CA ALA A 84 11.88 4.92 -1.61
C ALA A 84 12.64 6.09 -0.95
N ARG A 85 11.97 6.74 0.00
CA ARG A 85 12.53 7.78 0.87
C ARG A 85 13.02 7.13 2.16
N GLU A 86 14.32 7.19 2.42
CA GLU A 86 14.90 6.66 3.65
C GLU A 86 14.97 7.75 4.71
N ALA A 87 14.56 7.41 5.94
CA ALA A 87 14.68 8.29 7.09
C ALA A 87 15.12 7.52 8.34
N GLN A 88 15.86 8.21 9.20
CA GLN A 88 16.21 7.74 10.54
C GLN A 88 15.86 8.80 11.56
N PHE A 89 14.94 8.45 12.46
CA PHE A 89 14.29 9.40 13.35
C PHE A 89 14.08 8.80 14.73
N VAL A 90 13.99 9.67 15.73
CA VAL A 90 13.46 9.32 17.04
C VAL A 90 11.95 9.42 16.98
N ARG A 91 11.27 8.33 17.32
CA ARG A 91 9.84 8.30 17.63
C ARG A 91 9.66 8.40 19.14
N TYR A 92 8.86 9.35 19.57
CA TYR A 92 8.55 9.61 20.99
C TYR A 92 7.04 9.62 21.21
N SER A 93 6.58 8.87 22.21
CA SER A 93 5.20 8.88 22.68
C SER A 93 5.08 9.57 24.04
N HIS A 94 4.13 10.49 24.14
CA HIS A 94 3.84 11.28 25.33
C HIS A 94 2.34 11.27 25.60
N GLN A 95 1.96 11.06 26.86
CA GLN A 95 0.58 11.25 27.31
C GLN A 95 0.46 12.57 28.04
N GLN A 96 -0.43 13.43 27.56
CA GLN A 96 -0.73 14.72 28.16
C GLN A 96 -1.54 14.57 29.44
N LEU A 97 -1.58 15.62 30.26
CA LEU A 97 -2.33 15.66 31.52
C LEU A 97 -3.84 15.45 31.34
N ASP A 98 -4.38 15.80 30.17
CA ASP A 98 -5.79 15.60 29.80
C ASP A 98 -6.08 14.18 29.26
N GLY A 99 -5.08 13.30 29.28
CA GLY A 99 -5.17 11.91 28.81
C GLY A 99 -4.96 11.71 27.32
N SER A 100 -4.85 12.79 26.53
CA SER A 100 -4.57 12.71 25.10
C SER A 100 -3.12 12.30 24.82
N TRP A 101 -2.87 11.76 23.62
CA TRP A 101 -1.57 11.22 23.24
C TRP A 101 -0.93 12.02 22.12
N ILE A 102 0.38 12.21 22.21
CA ILE A 102 1.21 12.74 21.14
C ILE A 102 2.23 11.66 20.77
N VAL A 103 2.28 11.32 19.48
CA VAL A 103 3.39 10.54 18.91
C VAL A 103 4.11 11.46 17.93
N VAL A 104 5.41 11.66 18.13
CA VAL A 104 6.22 12.56 17.31
C VAL A 104 7.49 11.88 16.79
N ASP A 105 7.76 12.13 15.51
CA ASP A 105 8.94 11.68 14.78
C ASP A 105 9.83 12.90 14.47
N VAL A 106 11.11 12.82 14.84
CA VAL A 106 12.12 13.84 14.54
C VAL A 106 13.42 13.17 14.08
N SER A 107 13.92 13.54 12.91
CA SER A 107 15.16 13.01 12.34
C SER A 107 16.36 13.29 13.24
N VAL A 108 17.27 12.31 13.31
CA VAL A 108 18.55 12.42 14.05
C VAL A 108 19.74 12.61 13.11
N ASP A 109 19.48 12.97 11.85
CA ASP A 109 20.48 13.04 10.78
C ASP A 109 21.59 14.07 11.04
N GLU A 110 21.32 15.11 11.83
CA GLU A 110 22.30 16.14 12.22
C GLU A 110 23.36 15.63 13.20
N LEU A 111 23.10 14.53 13.91
CA LEU A 111 24.00 13.94 14.91
C LEU A 111 24.95 12.89 14.31
N ARG A 112 24.79 12.57 13.02
CA ARG A 112 25.52 11.49 12.35
C ARG A 112 26.79 12.02 11.67
N GLN A 113 27.86 12.15 12.45
CA GLN A 113 29.21 12.51 11.95
C GLN A 113 29.84 11.48 10.97
N PHE A 114 29.24 10.29 10.81
CA PHE A 114 29.80 9.21 9.99
C PHE A 114 28.74 8.51 9.14
N HIS A 115 28.37 9.03 7.97
CA HIS A 115 27.64 8.23 6.99
C HIS A 115 28.30 8.29 5.61
N ARG A 116 28.56 7.08 5.09
CA ARG A 116 28.83 6.83 3.67
C ARG A 116 27.67 7.42 2.85
N PRO A 117 27.92 7.98 1.65
CA PRO A 117 26.85 8.49 0.80
C PRO A 117 25.84 7.37 0.51
N SER A 118 24.60 7.54 0.98
CA SER A 118 23.50 6.64 0.61
C SER A 118 23.24 6.84 -0.88
N THR A 119 23.01 5.74 -1.59
CA THR A 119 22.64 5.77 -3.02
C THR A 119 21.16 6.08 -3.22
N ARG A 120 20.45 6.73 -2.28
CA ARG A 120 18.98 6.86 -2.27
C ARG A 120 18.50 8.27 -1.89
N THR A 121 17.19 8.50 -2.02
CA THR A 121 16.51 9.75 -1.63
C THR A 121 16.52 9.89 -0.11
N VAL A 122 17.18 10.95 0.36
CA VAL A 122 17.29 11.25 1.79
C VAL A 122 16.07 12.04 2.24
N CYS A 123 15.35 11.53 3.23
CA CYS A 123 14.20 12.18 3.85
C CYS A 123 14.51 12.50 5.32
N ARG A 124 14.34 13.78 5.68
CA ARG A 124 14.51 14.26 7.06
C ARG A 124 13.15 14.58 7.65
N LYS A 125 12.77 13.88 8.72
CA LYS A 125 11.58 14.18 9.51
C LYS A 125 11.84 15.45 10.34
N ARG A 126 11.19 16.56 9.99
CA ARG A 126 10.94 17.64 10.96
C ARG A 126 9.81 17.17 11.89
N PRO A 127 9.52 17.84 13.03
CA PRO A 127 8.47 17.40 13.94
C PRO A 127 7.18 17.03 13.20
N SER A 128 6.93 15.73 13.11
CA SER A 128 5.86 15.07 12.37
C SER A 128 5.23 14.02 13.29
N GLY A 129 4.02 13.56 12.99
CA GLY A 129 3.33 12.55 13.78
C GLY A 129 1.89 12.96 14.05
N CYS A 130 1.34 12.58 15.20
CA CYS A 130 -0.07 12.79 15.47
C CYS A 130 -0.41 13.13 16.91
N LEU A 131 -1.53 13.85 17.04
CA LEU A 131 -2.24 14.10 18.30
C LEU A 131 -3.53 13.28 18.29
N ILE A 132 -3.72 12.46 19.32
CA ILE A 132 -4.79 11.48 19.43
C ILE A 132 -5.61 11.81 20.68
N ARG A 133 -6.88 12.17 20.51
CA ARG A 133 -7.79 12.51 21.62
C ARG A 133 -8.92 11.50 21.71
N ASP A 134 -9.20 11.03 22.93
CA ASP A 134 -10.36 10.17 23.18
C ASP A 134 -11.67 10.93 22.96
N MET A 135 -12.60 10.31 22.24
CA MET A 135 -13.96 10.83 22.02
C MET A 135 -14.98 10.26 23.02
N GLN A 136 -14.54 9.46 24.00
CA GLN A 136 -15.35 8.84 25.06
C GLN A 136 -16.44 7.88 24.54
N ASN A 137 -16.26 7.38 23.31
CA ASN A 137 -17.19 6.47 22.65
C ASN A 137 -16.49 5.29 21.97
N GLY A 138 -15.25 5.00 22.36
CA GLY A 138 -14.38 3.99 21.75
C GLY A 138 -13.69 4.43 20.45
N SER A 139 -13.90 5.68 20.01
CA SER A 139 -13.20 6.30 18.87
C SER A 139 -12.21 7.37 19.34
N SER A 140 -11.29 7.74 18.46
CA SER A 140 -10.30 8.79 18.70
C SER A 140 -10.36 9.86 17.61
N LEU A 141 -10.28 11.14 17.99
CA LEU A 141 -10.02 12.23 17.05
C LEU A 141 -8.51 12.35 16.85
N VAL A 142 -8.05 12.05 15.63
CA VAL A 142 -6.62 12.03 15.28
C VAL A 142 -6.32 13.22 14.37
N THR A 143 -5.41 14.09 14.80
CA THR A 143 -4.79 15.11 13.94
C THR A 143 -3.40 14.65 13.55
N TRP A 144 -3.14 14.50 12.26
CA TRP A 144 -1.83 14.08 11.75
C TRP A 144 -1.14 15.25 11.08
N VAL A 145 0.18 15.39 11.32
CA VAL A 145 1.04 16.40 10.71
C VAL A 145 2.25 15.71 10.12
N GLU A 146 2.46 15.88 8.82
CA GLU A 146 3.71 15.48 8.17
C GLU A 146 4.48 16.74 7.80
N ASN A 147 5.74 16.82 8.22
CA ASN A 147 6.64 17.92 7.94
C ASN A 147 8.03 17.34 7.67
N VAL A 148 8.45 17.36 6.41
CA VAL A 148 9.68 16.70 5.98
C VAL A 148 10.51 17.60 5.09
N ASP A 149 11.82 17.44 5.15
CA ASP A 149 12.74 17.98 4.16
C ASP A 149 13.28 16.80 3.34
N VAL A 150 13.06 16.84 2.03
CA VAL A 150 13.40 15.74 1.11
C VAL A 150 14.43 16.22 0.10
N ARG A 151 15.46 15.41 -0.12
CA ARG A 151 16.41 15.58 -1.21
C ARG A 151 16.16 14.50 -2.25
N GLU A 152 15.31 14.82 -3.21
CA GLU A 152 15.04 13.94 -4.35
C GLU A 152 16.22 13.90 -5.31
N LYS A 153 16.40 12.74 -5.94
CA LYS A 153 17.29 12.60 -7.09
C LYS A 153 16.49 12.84 -8.35
N GLU A 154 16.73 13.97 -9.00
CA GLU A 154 15.94 14.42 -10.17
C GLU A 154 15.91 13.39 -11.32
N ASP A 155 16.95 12.57 -11.48
CA ASP A 155 17.07 11.59 -12.57
C ASP A 155 16.36 10.23 -12.30
N GLU A 156 15.84 9.99 -11.09
CA GLU A 156 15.28 8.68 -10.71
C GLU A 156 13.73 8.63 -10.70
N MET A 157 13.05 9.78 -10.73
CA MET A 157 11.58 9.88 -10.72
C MET A 157 11.02 10.10 -12.13
N HIS A 158 9.98 9.34 -12.48
CA HIS A 158 9.29 9.50 -13.76
C HIS A 158 8.47 10.79 -13.80
N ALA A 159 8.54 11.54 -14.90
CA ALA A 159 7.96 12.89 -15.01
C ALA A 159 6.45 12.97 -14.70
N ILE A 160 5.67 11.96 -15.08
CA ILE A 160 4.21 11.92 -14.83
C ILE A 160 3.85 11.88 -13.33
N LEU A 161 4.76 11.41 -12.48
CA LEU A 161 4.54 11.27 -11.03
C LEU A 161 5.02 12.50 -10.26
N LYS A 162 5.86 13.35 -10.87
CA LYS A 162 6.46 14.52 -10.21
C LYS A 162 5.40 15.47 -9.63
N PRO A 163 4.35 15.89 -10.36
CA PRO A 163 3.33 16.78 -9.80
C PRO A 163 2.60 16.17 -8.59
N PHE A 164 2.31 14.87 -8.64
CA PHE A 164 1.65 14.15 -7.56
C PHE A 164 2.52 14.10 -6.30
N VAL A 165 3.82 13.85 -6.44
CA VAL A 165 4.76 13.82 -5.31
C VAL A 165 4.96 15.23 -4.73
N GLU A 166 5.21 16.23 -5.57
CA GLU A 166 5.44 17.61 -5.14
C GLU A 166 4.21 18.26 -4.49
N SER A 167 3.01 17.79 -4.81
CA SER A 167 1.75 18.24 -4.18
C SER A 167 1.59 17.83 -2.71
N SER A 168 2.54 17.08 -2.13
CA SER A 168 2.45 16.45 -0.80
C SER A 168 1.37 15.36 -0.68
N PHE A 169 0.68 14.99 -1.77
CA PHE A 169 -0.36 13.96 -1.73
C PHE A 169 0.22 12.55 -1.58
N ALA A 170 1.40 12.29 -2.14
CA ALA A 170 2.04 10.98 -2.11
C ALA A 170 2.45 10.48 -0.70
N PHE A 171 2.94 11.39 0.14
CA PHE A 171 3.54 11.10 1.44
C PHE A 171 2.92 11.90 2.60
N GLY A 172 1.85 12.65 2.33
CA GLY A 172 1.26 13.57 3.29
C GLY A 172 0.30 12.93 4.30
N ALA A 173 -0.13 13.76 5.25
CA ALA A 173 -0.99 13.41 6.38
C ALA A 173 -2.31 12.72 5.97
N SER A 174 -2.91 13.11 4.85
CA SER A 174 -4.16 12.51 4.38
C SER A 174 -4.05 11.01 4.11
N ARG A 175 -2.94 10.53 3.55
CA ARG A 175 -2.74 9.09 3.29
C ARG A 175 -2.57 8.30 4.59
N TRP A 176 -1.86 8.87 5.57
CA TRP A 176 -1.71 8.26 6.89
C TRP A 176 -3.06 8.14 7.59
N ILE A 177 -3.85 9.21 7.62
CA ILE A 177 -5.18 9.20 8.24
C ILE A 177 -6.13 8.26 7.51
N ALA A 178 -6.23 8.33 6.18
CA ALA A 178 -7.11 7.46 5.40
C ALA A 178 -6.76 5.98 5.58
N THR A 179 -5.46 5.64 5.60
CA THR A 179 -5.00 4.27 5.85
C THR A 179 -5.36 3.80 7.26
N LEU A 180 -5.12 4.62 8.28
CA LEU A 180 -5.47 4.29 9.66
C LEU A 180 -6.98 4.09 9.83
N GLN A 181 -7.79 4.97 9.24
CA GLN A 181 -9.24 4.88 9.28
C GLN A 181 -9.73 3.59 8.64
N ARG A 182 -9.27 3.31 7.41
CA ARG A 182 -9.63 2.09 6.67
C ARG A 182 -9.26 0.83 7.42
N GLN A 183 -8.08 0.78 8.04
CA GLN A 183 -7.66 -0.42 8.78
C GLN A 183 -8.46 -0.60 10.08
N ALA A 184 -8.80 0.49 10.78
CA ALA A 184 -9.69 0.42 11.94
C ALA A 184 -11.10 -0.09 11.55
N GLU A 185 -11.65 0.40 10.44
CA GLU A 185 -12.92 -0.09 9.90
C GLU A 185 -12.82 -1.56 9.50
N ARG A 186 -11.78 -1.95 8.76
CA ARG A 186 -11.52 -3.33 8.33
C ARG A 186 -11.47 -4.30 9.50
N PHE A 187 -10.85 -3.91 10.61
CA PHE A 187 -10.83 -4.71 11.84
C PHE A 187 -12.24 -5.00 12.38
N ILE A 188 -13.11 -3.99 12.46
CA ILE A 188 -14.49 -4.14 12.95
C ILE A 188 -15.32 -5.05 12.03
N TYR A 189 -15.19 -4.89 10.71
CA TYR A 189 -15.93 -5.70 9.74
C TYR A 189 -15.44 -7.16 9.71
N SER A 190 -14.14 -7.39 9.83
CA SER A 190 -13.54 -8.73 9.82
C SER A 190 -13.87 -9.58 11.05
N THR A 191 -14.10 -8.94 12.19
CA THR A 191 -14.50 -9.62 13.44
C THR A 191 -15.99 -9.99 13.45
N GLY A 192 -16.77 -9.52 12.46
CA GLY A 192 -18.20 -9.74 12.37
C GLY A 192 -19.02 -8.84 13.30
N ILE A 193 -18.40 -7.82 13.91
CA ILE A 193 -19.11 -6.83 14.74
C ILE A 193 -20.08 -6.02 13.87
N ASN A 194 -19.62 -5.60 12.68
CA ASN A 194 -20.45 -5.02 11.64
C ASN A 194 -20.44 -5.93 10.41
N ILE A 195 -21.62 -6.30 9.93
CA ILE A 195 -21.80 -7.14 8.74
C ILE A 195 -22.80 -6.43 7.82
N SER A 196 -22.44 -6.26 6.55
CA SER A 196 -23.39 -5.74 5.56
C SER A 196 -24.48 -6.79 5.28
N PRO A 197 -25.76 -6.41 5.11
CA PRO A 197 -26.81 -7.34 4.70
C PRO A 197 -26.54 -8.06 3.37
N SER A 198 -25.67 -7.50 2.52
CA SER A 198 -25.26 -8.08 1.24
C SER A 198 -24.09 -9.07 1.34
N ASP A 199 -23.49 -9.23 2.52
CA ASP A 199 -22.35 -10.11 2.70
C ASP A 199 -22.74 -11.58 2.56
N ALA A 200 -21.80 -12.40 2.07
CA ALA A 200 -21.95 -13.84 2.08
C ALA A 200 -22.08 -14.38 3.53
N PRO A 201 -22.99 -15.34 3.77
CA PRO A 201 -23.22 -15.91 5.11
C PRO A 201 -22.13 -16.94 5.45
N ILE A 202 -20.92 -16.47 5.74
CA ILE A 202 -19.79 -17.29 6.20
C ILE A 202 -19.65 -17.22 7.74
N SER A 203 -18.99 -18.23 8.32
CA SER A 203 -18.70 -18.24 9.76
C SER A 203 -17.79 -17.07 10.16
N PRO A 204 -17.86 -16.58 11.41
CA PRO A 204 -16.94 -15.57 11.92
C PRO A 204 -15.47 -15.98 11.78
N GLU A 205 -15.16 -17.26 12.03
CA GLU A 205 -13.83 -17.83 11.90
C GLU A 205 -13.36 -17.81 10.44
N GLY A 206 -14.25 -18.19 9.51
CA GLY A 206 -13.98 -18.16 8.08
C GLY A 206 -13.76 -16.74 7.56
N ARG A 207 -14.53 -15.78 8.07
CA ARG A 207 -14.36 -14.35 7.80
C ARG A 207 -12.99 -13.85 8.25
N ARG A 208 -12.59 -14.14 9.49
CA ARG A 208 -11.28 -13.75 10.03
C ARG A 208 -10.14 -14.36 9.21
N SER A 209 -10.20 -15.66 8.90
CA SER A 209 -9.17 -16.33 8.09
C SER A 209 -9.07 -15.77 6.66
N LEU A 210 -10.22 -15.52 6.02
CA LEU A 210 -10.27 -14.89 4.70
C LEU A 210 -9.66 -13.48 4.74
N THR A 211 -10.04 -12.65 5.71
CA THR A 211 -9.49 -11.29 5.86
C THR A 211 -7.99 -11.29 6.15
N MET A 212 -7.50 -12.23 6.96
CA MET A 212 -6.09 -12.35 7.26
C MET A 212 -5.28 -12.76 6.03
N THR A 213 -5.77 -13.75 5.26
CA THR A 213 -5.14 -14.18 4.01
C THR A 213 -5.13 -13.05 2.97
N ALA A 214 -6.24 -12.32 2.83
CA ALA A 214 -6.30 -11.15 1.97
C ALA A 214 -5.32 -10.06 2.42
N ASN A 215 -5.11 -9.87 3.73
CA ASN A 215 -4.12 -8.92 4.19
C ASN A 215 -2.68 -9.35 3.87
N LYS A 216 -2.36 -10.64 4.01
CA LYS A 216 -1.06 -11.21 3.57
C LYS A 216 -0.83 -10.95 2.08
N MET A 217 -1.88 -11.08 1.25
CA MET A 217 -1.86 -10.72 -0.17
C MET A 217 -1.56 -9.23 -0.39
N VAL A 218 -2.25 -8.33 0.31
CA VAL A 218 -2.07 -6.87 0.19
C VAL A 218 -0.66 -6.45 0.61
N VAL A 219 -0.17 -6.92 1.76
CA VAL A 219 1.20 -6.62 2.22
C VAL A 219 2.23 -7.09 1.20
N SER A 220 2.08 -8.31 0.67
CA SER A 220 2.97 -8.79 -0.39
C SER A 220 2.85 -7.94 -1.66
N PHE A 221 1.65 -7.54 -2.08
CA PHE A 221 1.47 -6.66 -3.25
C PHE A 221 2.18 -5.32 -3.06
N CYS A 222 2.00 -4.67 -1.91
CA CYS A 222 2.58 -3.37 -1.61
C CYS A 222 4.11 -3.42 -1.57
N ASN A 223 4.69 -4.47 -0.98
CA ASN A 223 6.13 -4.70 -1.08
C ASN A 223 6.56 -4.86 -2.55
N ASP A 224 5.77 -5.59 -3.34
CA ASP A 224 6.15 -5.93 -4.70
C ASP A 224 6.08 -4.77 -5.69
N ILE A 225 5.07 -3.91 -5.57
CA ILE A 225 4.84 -2.77 -6.48
C ILE A 225 5.80 -1.60 -6.26
N CYS A 226 6.34 -1.46 -5.05
CA CYS A 226 7.19 -0.32 -4.69
C CYS A 226 8.65 -0.54 -5.13
N ASN A 227 9.38 0.56 -5.32
CA ASN A 227 10.82 0.55 -5.53
C ASN A 227 11.57 0.65 -4.20
N SER A 228 11.50 -0.44 -3.41
CA SER A 228 12.16 -0.54 -2.10
C SER A 228 13.57 -1.13 -2.21
N THR A 229 14.25 -1.18 -1.08
CA THR A 229 15.65 -1.61 -1.01
C THR A 229 15.82 -3.12 -1.16
N TYR A 230 14.77 -3.86 -0.79
CA TYR A 230 14.64 -5.29 -0.97
C TYR A 230 14.14 -5.65 -2.38
N HIS A 231 13.49 -4.73 -3.08
CA HIS A 231 12.83 -4.96 -4.37
C HIS A 231 13.30 -3.99 -5.44
N HIS A 232 14.50 -4.25 -5.96
CA HIS A 232 15.09 -3.42 -7.00
C HIS A 232 14.49 -3.70 -8.39
N TRP A 233 14.00 -2.65 -9.03
CA TRP A 233 13.41 -2.70 -10.36
C TRP A 233 14.40 -2.26 -11.43
N THR A 234 14.46 -3.00 -12.55
CA THR A 234 15.32 -2.67 -13.70
C THR A 234 14.47 -2.37 -14.94
N SER A 235 14.86 -1.36 -15.72
CA SER A 235 14.14 -1.00 -16.96
C SER A 235 14.40 -2.09 -18.01
N SER A 236 13.31 -2.67 -18.54
CA SER A 236 13.40 -3.80 -19.46
C SER A 236 13.25 -3.39 -20.92
N ASN A 237 12.54 -2.29 -21.18
CA ASN A 237 12.25 -1.76 -22.51
C ASN A 237 11.91 -0.27 -22.43
N LYS A 238 12.73 0.59 -23.04
CA LYS A 238 12.32 1.95 -23.43
C LYS A 238 11.37 1.83 -24.61
N THR A 239 10.12 1.51 -24.32
CA THR A 239 9.00 1.62 -25.26
C THR A 239 9.02 2.99 -25.93
N ARG A 240 8.80 3.04 -27.26
CA ARG A 240 8.68 4.32 -27.99
C ARG A 240 7.42 5.12 -27.58
N LEU A 241 6.51 4.49 -26.83
CA LEU A 241 5.39 5.15 -26.18
C LEU A 241 5.91 5.90 -24.95
N LYS A 242 5.94 7.23 -25.02
CA LYS A 242 6.39 8.11 -23.91
C LYS A 242 5.56 7.94 -22.62
N THR A 243 4.38 7.32 -22.70
CA THR A 243 3.40 7.24 -21.63
C THR A 243 3.44 5.96 -20.81
N MET A 244 4.20 4.94 -21.21
CA MET A 244 4.26 3.65 -20.52
C MET A 244 5.67 3.08 -20.63
N GLU A 245 6.44 3.12 -19.54
CA GLU A 245 7.65 2.32 -19.36
C GLU A 245 7.29 1.00 -18.68
N VAL A 246 8.06 -0.08 -18.85
CA VAL A 246 7.88 -1.33 -18.09
C VAL A 246 9.17 -1.69 -17.36
N LYS A 247 9.12 -1.65 -16.02
CA LYS A 247 10.21 -2.16 -15.18
C LYS A 247 9.98 -3.63 -14.86
N THR A 248 11.07 -4.38 -14.63
CA THR A 248 11.03 -5.77 -14.18
C THR A 248 11.90 -6.02 -12.96
N ASN A 249 11.43 -6.90 -12.08
CA ASN A 249 12.17 -7.40 -10.93
C ASN A 249 12.29 -8.93 -11.01
N LYS A 250 13.49 -9.45 -10.72
CA LYS A 250 13.82 -10.87 -10.64
C LYS A 250 13.89 -11.28 -9.17
N ARG A 251 13.08 -12.26 -8.79
CA ARG A 251 13.09 -12.83 -7.44
C ARG A 251 13.41 -14.31 -7.46
N ARG A 252 14.15 -14.76 -6.46
CA ARG A 252 14.54 -16.17 -6.30
C ARG A 252 14.51 -16.53 -4.81
N GLY A 253 13.59 -17.42 -4.44
CA GLY A 253 13.55 -18.01 -3.11
C GLY A 253 13.01 -17.09 -2.00
N ASP A 254 12.07 -16.19 -2.31
CA ASP A 254 11.36 -15.42 -1.28
C ASP A 254 10.48 -16.39 -0.45
N PRO A 255 10.58 -16.43 0.89
CA PRO A 255 9.85 -17.39 1.73
C PRO A 255 8.32 -17.36 1.57
N GLY A 256 7.75 -16.19 1.22
CA GLY A 256 6.31 -16.01 1.00
C GLY A 256 5.83 -16.23 -0.44
N LYS A 257 6.69 -16.72 -1.34
CA LYS A 257 6.36 -16.95 -2.75
C LYS A 257 6.49 -18.43 -3.12
N PRO A 258 5.77 -18.91 -4.15
CA PRO A 258 5.94 -20.27 -4.62
C PRO A 258 7.39 -20.56 -5.00
N LEU A 259 7.83 -21.81 -4.95
CA LEU A 259 9.18 -22.16 -5.39
C LEU A 259 9.31 -21.92 -6.91
N GLY A 260 10.30 -21.12 -7.31
CA GLY A 260 10.58 -20.88 -8.72
C GLY A 260 11.36 -19.60 -8.98
N LEU A 261 11.58 -19.34 -10.27
CA LEU A 261 12.04 -18.05 -10.76
C LEU A 261 10.81 -17.21 -11.12
N HIS A 262 10.64 -16.08 -10.45
CA HIS A 262 9.53 -15.18 -10.72
C HIS A 262 10.02 -13.94 -11.46
N ARG A 263 9.16 -13.43 -12.34
CA ARG A 263 9.32 -12.13 -12.99
C ARG A 263 8.09 -11.30 -12.67
N THR A 264 8.35 -10.16 -12.05
CA THR A 264 7.35 -9.14 -11.83
C THR A 264 7.57 -8.06 -12.87
N ALA A 265 6.53 -7.65 -13.58
CA ALA A 265 6.54 -6.48 -14.44
C ALA A 265 5.53 -5.46 -13.94
N GLY A 266 5.88 -4.19 -13.99
CA GLY A 266 4.97 -3.11 -13.67
C GLY A 266 5.10 -1.95 -14.63
N CYS A 267 4.01 -1.23 -14.84
CA CYS A 267 3.99 0.04 -15.55
C CYS A 267 3.09 1.04 -14.84
N THR A 268 3.39 2.32 -15.01
CA THR A 268 2.54 3.43 -14.57
C THR A 268 2.17 4.28 -15.77
N VAL A 269 0.89 4.62 -15.88
CA VAL A 269 0.37 5.53 -16.90
C VAL A 269 -0.54 6.59 -16.29
N GLU A 270 -0.71 7.67 -17.03
CA GLU A 270 -1.72 8.70 -16.78
C GLU A 270 -2.97 8.42 -17.63
N LEU A 271 -4.14 8.47 -17.00
CA LEU A 271 -5.45 8.35 -17.65
C LEU A 271 -6.24 9.64 -17.43
N ILE A 272 -7.07 9.98 -18.42
CA ILE A 272 -7.93 11.17 -18.37
C ILE A 272 -9.12 10.92 -17.42
N SER A 273 -9.58 9.67 -17.36
CA SER A 273 -10.67 9.28 -16.47
C SER A 273 -10.34 9.45 -14.99
N SER A 274 -11.37 9.77 -14.20
CA SER A 274 -11.26 9.88 -12.74
C SER A 274 -10.93 8.54 -12.08
N HIS A 275 -10.22 8.59 -10.95
CA HIS A 275 -9.79 7.40 -10.22
C HIS A 275 -10.96 6.51 -9.80
N ASN A 276 -12.13 7.09 -9.48
CA ASN A 276 -13.35 6.34 -9.18
C ASN A 276 -13.83 5.54 -10.39
N ARG A 277 -13.91 6.15 -11.58
CA ARG A 277 -14.33 5.45 -12.80
C ARG A 277 -13.39 4.29 -13.14
N VAL A 278 -12.08 4.52 -13.02
CA VAL A 278 -11.07 3.48 -13.28
C VAL A 278 -11.19 2.34 -12.24
N PHE A 279 -11.37 2.69 -10.97
CA PHE A 279 -11.57 1.71 -9.90
C PHE A 279 -12.85 0.89 -10.09
N ASP A 280 -13.99 1.52 -10.38
CA ASP A 280 -15.27 0.83 -10.60
C ASP A 280 -15.16 -0.14 -11.79
N TYR A 281 -14.50 0.27 -12.88
CA TYR A 281 -14.25 -0.61 -14.03
C TYR A 281 -13.38 -1.83 -13.68
N LEU A 282 -12.28 -1.62 -12.93
CA LEU A 282 -11.32 -2.68 -12.61
C LEU A 282 -11.79 -3.62 -11.49
N SER A 283 -12.63 -3.13 -10.58
CA SER A 283 -13.18 -3.91 -9.46
C SER A 283 -14.38 -4.77 -9.86
N ASP A 284 -15.09 -4.40 -10.92
CA ASP A 284 -16.23 -5.16 -11.43
C ASP A 284 -15.79 -6.47 -12.11
N ILE A 285 -16.29 -7.57 -11.55
CA ILE A 285 -16.00 -8.93 -12.01
C ILE A 285 -16.47 -9.19 -13.45
N GLN A 286 -17.48 -8.46 -13.93
CA GLN A 286 -17.99 -8.59 -15.30
C GLN A 286 -17.05 -7.95 -16.33
N ASN A 287 -16.26 -6.96 -15.92
CA ASN A 287 -15.29 -6.30 -16.79
C ASN A 287 -13.98 -7.08 -16.90
N ARG A 288 -13.67 -7.96 -15.93
CA ARG A 288 -12.43 -8.74 -15.88
C ARG A 288 -12.06 -9.48 -17.18
N PRO A 289 -12.97 -10.24 -17.84
CA PRO A 289 -12.65 -10.95 -19.09
C PRO A 289 -12.25 -10.05 -20.26
N HIS A 290 -12.58 -8.75 -20.20
CA HIS A 290 -12.27 -7.79 -21.24
C HIS A 290 -10.78 -7.43 -21.20
N TRP A 291 -10.21 -7.19 -20.01
CA TRP A 291 -8.82 -6.74 -19.88
C TRP A 291 -7.84 -7.86 -19.52
N GLU A 292 -8.27 -8.94 -18.85
CA GLU A 292 -7.38 -10.00 -18.40
C GLU A 292 -7.36 -11.20 -19.35
N ARG A 293 -6.16 -11.59 -19.79
CA ARG A 293 -5.99 -12.73 -20.70
C ARG A 293 -6.50 -14.06 -20.10
N MET A 294 -6.29 -14.29 -18.79
CA MET A 294 -6.66 -15.56 -18.13
C MET A 294 -8.16 -15.77 -18.06
N SER A 295 -8.95 -14.72 -17.81
CA SER A 295 -10.41 -14.80 -17.74
C SER A 295 -11.10 -14.59 -19.09
N SER A 296 -10.35 -14.37 -20.18
CA SER A 296 -10.93 -14.14 -21.50
C SER A 296 -11.83 -15.31 -21.94
N GLY A 297 -13.06 -14.98 -22.34
CA GLY A 297 -14.07 -15.98 -22.70
C GLY A 297 -14.60 -16.82 -21.53
N SER A 298 -14.26 -16.46 -20.28
CA SER A 298 -14.84 -17.08 -19.07
C SER A 298 -15.97 -16.22 -18.52
N SER A 299 -16.99 -16.87 -17.95
CA SER A 299 -17.89 -16.20 -17.01
C SER A 299 -17.24 -16.19 -15.63
N VAL A 300 -17.29 -15.05 -14.95
CA VAL A 300 -16.72 -14.84 -13.62
C VAL A 300 -17.86 -14.69 -12.61
N LYS A 301 -17.78 -15.41 -11.49
CA LYS A 301 -18.77 -15.36 -10.41
C LYS A 301 -18.08 -15.25 -9.05
N ALA A 302 -18.62 -14.42 -8.18
CA ALA A 302 -18.19 -14.39 -6.77
C ALA A 302 -18.81 -15.57 -6.01
N LEU A 303 -17.97 -16.40 -5.40
CA LEU A 303 -18.39 -17.46 -4.47
C LEU A 303 -18.63 -16.91 -3.07
N VAL A 304 -17.82 -15.92 -2.68
CA VAL A 304 -17.95 -15.15 -1.44
C VAL A 304 -17.64 -13.70 -1.76
N ASN A 305 -18.38 -12.80 -1.11
CA ASN A 305 -18.10 -11.38 -1.07
C ASN A 305 -18.41 -10.87 0.34
N ILE A 306 -17.45 -10.22 0.98
CA ILE A 306 -17.60 -9.60 2.29
C ILE A 306 -17.12 -8.16 2.26
N THR A 307 -17.90 -7.26 2.83
CA THR A 307 -17.52 -5.86 3.01
C THR A 307 -16.44 -5.71 4.09
N THR A 308 -15.51 -4.77 3.89
CA THR A 308 -14.43 -4.45 4.82
C THR A 308 -14.55 -3.04 5.40
N GLY A 309 -15.61 -2.31 5.07
CA GLY A 309 -15.85 -0.98 5.60
C GLY A 309 -17.25 -0.46 5.25
N PRO A 310 -17.55 0.79 5.63
CA PRO A 310 -18.84 1.43 5.35
C PRO A 310 -19.14 1.61 3.86
N ASP A 311 -18.10 1.86 3.05
CA ASP A 311 -18.23 1.87 1.59
C ASP A 311 -18.29 0.41 1.08
N PRO A 312 -19.40 -0.03 0.46
CA PRO A 312 -19.55 -1.41 -0.01
C PRO A 312 -18.56 -1.79 -1.12
N ARG A 313 -17.89 -0.80 -1.74
CA ARG A 313 -16.80 -1.03 -2.70
C ARG A 313 -15.51 -1.52 -2.02
N ASN A 314 -15.38 -1.31 -0.71
CA ASN A 314 -14.33 -1.90 0.11
C ASN A 314 -14.75 -3.32 0.47
N CYS A 315 -14.16 -4.31 -0.19
CA CYS A 315 -14.59 -5.69 -0.06
C CYS A 315 -13.48 -6.71 -0.34
N ILE A 316 -13.68 -7.91 0.18
CA ILE A 316 -12.89 -9.10 -0.14
C ILE A 316 -13.82 -10.11 -0.79
N SER A 317 -13.42 -10.62 -1.95
CA SER A 317 -14.18 -11.62 -2.70
C SER A 317 -13.31 -12.79 -3.16
N VAL A 318 -13.94 -13.95 -3.33
CA VAL A 318 -13.32 -15.12 -3.96
C VAL A 318 -14.08 -15.44 -5.22
N LEU A 319 -13.39 -15.41 -6.36
CA LEU A 319 -13.98 -15.54 -7.68
C LEU A 319 -13.70 -16.91 -8.29
N ALA A 320 -14.71 -17.47 -8.94
CA ALA A 320 -14.61 -18.65 -9.79
C ALA A 320 -14.75 -18.26 -11.25
N MET A 321 -13.97 -18.93 -12.12
CA MET A 321 -14.00 -18.76 -13.57
C MET A 321 -14.50 -20.04 -14.24
N SER A 322 -15.41 -19.93 -15.21
CA SER A 322 -16.00 -21.12 -15.86
C SER A 322 -14.98 -22.04 -16.54
N ASN A 323 -13.90 -21.47 -17.11
CA ASN A 323 -12.92 -22.23 -17.90
C ASN A 323 -11.74 -22.73 -17.06
N HIS A 324 -11.66 -22.35 -15.78
CA HIS A 324 -10.55 -22.66 -14.87
C HIS A 324 -11.10 -23.08 -13.51
N LYS A 325 -11.57 -24.32 -13.39
CA LYS A 325 -12.17 -24.83 -12.14
C LYS A 325 -11.15 -25.09 -11.04
N ASP A 326 -9.90 -25.32 -11.42
CA ASP A 326 -8.81 -25.67 -10.49
C ASP A 326 -8.17 -24.42 -9.84
N ILE A 327 -8.58 -23.22 -10.26
CA ILE A 327 -8.03 -21.94 -9.80
C ILE A 327 -9.17 -21.01 -9.42
N LEU A 328 -9.17 -20.53 -8.18
CA LEU A 328 -9.98 -19.41 -7.73
C LEU A 328 -9.12 -18.15 -7.62
N ILE A 329 -9.74 -16.99 -7.60
CA ILE A 329 -9.06 -15.70 -7.44
C ILE A 329 -9.53 -15.06 -6.14
N LEU A 330 -8.61 -14.90 -5.18
CA LEU A 330 -8.80 -14.01 -4.05
C LEU A 330 -8.65 -12.56 -4.54
N GLN A 331 -9.62 -11.70 -4.23
CA GLN A 331 -9.63 -10.30 -4.62
C GLN A 331 -9.87 -9.44 -3.37
N GLU A 332 -9.06 -8.39 -3.19
CA GLU A 332 -9.32 -7.31 -2.25
C GLU A 332 -9.41 -5.99 -3.01
N CYS A 333 -10.55 -5.32 -2.86
CA CYS A 333 -10.81 -3.97 -3.35
C CYS A 333 -10.82 -3.01 -2.17
N CYS A 334 -10.11 -1.90 -2.31
CA CYS A 334 -10.30 -0.78 -1.40
C CYS A 334 -10.17 0.57 -2.09
N THR A 335 -10.91 1.56 -1.61
CA THR A 335 -10.96 2.92 -2.13
C THR A 335 -11.18 3.89 -0.97
N ASP A 336 -10.49 5.03 -1.04
CA ASP A 336 -10.69 6.20 -0.20
C ASP A 336 -10.32 7.46 -0.99
N ALA A 337 -10.42 8.63 -0.37
CA ALA A 337 -10.13 9.91 -1.03
C ALA A 337 -8.69 10.05 -1.55
N THR A 338 -7.76 9.24 -1.06
CA THR A 338 -6.34 9.28 -1.40
C THR A 338 -5.93 8.27 -2.46
N GLY A 339 -6.85 7.39 -2.86
CA GLY A 339 -6.65 6.42 -3.93
C GLY A 339 -7.32 5.09 -3.66
N SER A 340 -7.11 4.17 -4.59
CA SER A 340 -7.73 2.86 -4.57
C SER A 340 -6.75 1.76 -4.95
N TYR A 341 -7.07 0.54 -4.52
CA TYR A 341 -6.35 -0.67 -4.87
C TYR A 341 -7.34 -1.75 -5.30
N VAL A 342 -6.95 -2.52 -6.32
CA VAL A 342 -7.65 -3.74 -6.72
C VAL A 342 -6.58 -4.82 -6.86
N ILE A 343 -6.53 -5.73 -5.90
CA ILE A 343 -5.43 -6.69 -5.73
C ILE A 343 -5.98 -8.10 -5.82
N PHE A 344 -5.28 -8.97 -6.54
CA PHE A 344 -5.69 -10.35 -6.79
C PHE A 344 -4.57 -11.32 -6.49
N ALA A 345 -4.91 -12.54 -6.08
CA ALA A 345 -3.99 -13.67 -6.07
C ALA A 345 -4.71 -14.98 -6.44
N PRO A 346 -4.09 -15.87 -7.23
CA PRO A 346 -4.65 -17.19 -7.48
C PRO A 346 -4.54 -18.07 -6.23
N ILE A 347 -5.60 -18.80 -5.92
CA ILE A 347 -5.67 -19.78 -4.83
C ILE A 347 -6.33 -21.07 -5.32
N SER A 348 -6.07 -22.21 -4.67
CA SER A 348 -6.77 -23.46 -4.98
C SER A 348 -8.14 -23.52 -4.28
N PRO A 349 -9.09 -24.32 -4.81
CA PRO A 349 -10.34 -24.62 -4.12
C PRO A 349 -10.15 -25.18 -2.71
N ASP A 350 -9.15 -26.04 -2.49
CA ASP A 350 -8.86 -26.63 -1.17
C ASP A 350 -8.39 -25.58 -0.15
N VAL A 351 -7.59 -24.62 -0.60
CA VAL A 351 -7.13 -23.49 0.21
C VAL A 351 -8.33 -22.60 0.58
N PHE A 352 -9.21 -22.31 -0.37
CA PHE A 352 -10.44 -21.58 -0.10
C PHE A 352 -11.35 -22.30 0.90
N GLN A 353 -11.56 -23.60 0.72
CA GLN A 353 -12.36 -24.41 1.64
C GLN A 353 -11.76 -24.40 3.06
N SER A 354 -10.44 -24.51 3.18
CA SER A 354 -9.74 -24.43 4.47
C SER A 354 -9.92 -23.06 5.15
N MET A 355 -9.88 -21.97 4.38
CA MET A 355 -10.16 -20.62 4.89
C MET A 355 -11.58 -20.51 5.45
N LEU A 356 -12.60 -21.09 4.79
CA LEU A 356 -13.98 -21.06 5.28
C LEU A 356 -14.15 -21.77 6.64
N TYR A 357 -13.30 -22.75 6.94
CA TYR A 357 -13.26 -23.43 8.25
C TYR A 357 -12.39 -22.71 9.29
N GLY A 358 -11.87 -21.51 8.97
CA GLY A 358 -11.07 -20.71 9.89
C GLY A 358 -9.62 -21.16 10.03
N VAL A 359 -9.13 -22.03 9.14
CA VAL A 359 -7.73 -22.48 9.17
C VAL A 359 -6.84 -21.34 8.68
N ASP A 360 -5.86 -20.94 9.48
CA ASP A 360 -4.77 -20.09 9.01
C ASP A 360 -3.66 -20.97 8.45
N GLN A 361 -3.28 -20.73 7.20
CA GLN A 361 -2.17 -21.41 6.54
C GLN A 361 -1.20 -20.35 6.01
N GLU A 362 0.09 -20.60 6.16
CA GLU A 362 1.08 -19.85 5.40
C GLU A 362 1.00 -20.26 3.93
N LEU A 363 0.49 -19.34 3.12
CA LEU A 363 0.23 -19.57 1.70
C LEU A 363 1.24 -18.78 0.86
N PRO A 364 1.94 -19.44 -0.08
CA PRO A 364 2.79 -18.74 -1.02
C PRO A 364 1.91 -18.02 -2.06
N LEU A 365 1.56 -16.77 -1.80
CA LEU A 365 0.68 -15.97 -2.68
C LEU A 365 1.49 -15.23 -3.75
N MET A 366 0.92 -15.14 -4.95
CA MET A 366 1.45 -14.33 -6.05
C MET A 366 0.49 -13.18 -6.38
N PRO A 367 0.46 -12.12 -5.56
CA PRO A 367 -0.35 -10.96 -5.84
C PRO A 367 0.01 -10.27 -7.15
N PHE A 368 -1.02 -9.77 -7.81
CA PHE A 368 -0.97 -8.86 -8.94
C PHE A 368 -2.17 -7.92 -8.87
N GLY A 369 -2.15 -6.82 -9.61
CA GLY A 369 -3.27 -5.89 -9.59
C GLY A 369 -2.84 -4.45 -9.79
N PHE A 370 -3.59 -3.55 -9.17
CA PHE A 370 -3.60 -2.13 -9.50
C PHE A 370 -3.49 -1.24 -8.27
N SER A 371 -2.69 -0.19 -8.40
CA SER A 371 -2.68 1.01 -7.57
C SER A 371 -3.25 2.15 -8.42
N ILE A 372 -4.32 2.77 -7.94
CA ILE A 372 -5.15 3.72 -8.68
C ILE A 372 -5.14 5.03 -7.88
N LEU A 373 -4.21 5.92 -8.22
CA LEU A 373 -4.04 7.17 -7.51
C LEU A 373 -4.73 8.31 -8.27
N PRO A 374 -5.35 9.28 -7.58
CA PRO A 374 -5.84 10.48 -8.25
C PRO A 374 -4.66 11.24 -8.86
N ASN A 375 -4.84 11.81 -10.03
CA ASN A 375 -3.82 12.67 -10.62
C ASN A 375 -4.01 14.12 -10.16
N VAL A 376 -2.90 14.77 -9.79
CA VAL A 376 -2.88 16.14 -9.24
C VAL A 376 -2.21 17.09 -10.27
N SER A 377 -2.69 17.05 -11.51
CA SER A 377 -2.23 17.95 -12.57
C SER A 377 -2.96 19.30 -12.45
N GLY A 378 -2.42 20.21 -11.61
CA GLY A 378 -2.97 21.55 -11.40
C GLY A 378 -4.00 21.63 -10.27
N SER A 379 -4.94 22.58 -10.35
CA SER A 379 -5.94 22.83 -9.29
C SER A 379 -7.17 21.91 -9.35
N ILE A 380 -7.22 20.94 -10.28
CA ILE A 380 -8.35 20.04 -10.47
C ILE A 380 -7.82 18.60 -10.41
N LEU A 381 -8.42 17.78 -9.53
CA LEU A 381 -8.19 16.33 -9.46
C LEU A 381 -8.92 15.65 -10.64
N ASP A 382 -8.43 15.88 -11.86
CA ASP A 382 -9.04 15.34 -13.08
C ASP A 382 -8.07 14.39 -13.77
N GLY A 383 -8.17 13.11 -13.41
CA GLY A 383 -7.36 12.03 -13.98
C GLY A 383 -6.93 10.98 -12.97
N THR A 384 -6.20 9.99 -13.48
CA THR A 384 -5.71 8.84 -12.70
C THR A 384 -4.27 8.51 -13.04
N LEU A 385 -3.46 8.31 -12.02
CA LEU A 385 -2.17 7.63 -12.12
C LEU A 385 -2.39 6.14 -11.84
N LEU A 386 -2.50 5.35 -12.90
CA LEU A 386 -2.72 3.92 -12.81
C LEU A 386 -1.38 3.21 -12.84
N THR A 387 -1.05 2.49 -11.77
CA THR A 387 0.05 1.54 -11.76
C THR A 387 -0.49 0.13 -11.75
N MET A 388 -0.06 -0.71 -12.70
CA MET A 388 -0.37 -2.14 -12.72
C MET A 388 0.88 -2.97 -12.49
N VAL A 389 0.75 -4.08 -11.79
CA VAL A 389 1.83 -5.04 -11.57
C VAL A 389 1.33 -6.45 -11.84
N PHE A 390 2.06 -7.19 -12.66
CA PHE A 390 1.80 -8.59 -13.01
C PHE A 390 3.00 -9.46 -12.65
N GLN A 391 2.72 -10.64 -12.10
CA GLN A 391 3.72 -11.64 -11.75
C GLN A 391 3.53 -12.90 -12.60
N ILE A 392 4.63 -13.40 -13.17
CA ILE A 392 4.65 -14.69 -13.85
C ILE A 392 5.70 -15.61 -13.24
N THR A 393 5.38 -16.90 -13.24
CA THR A 393 6.33 -17.97 -12.92
C THR A 393 7.00 -18.44 -14.19
N VAL A 394 8.33 -18.44 -14.18
CA VAL A 394 9.15 -18.79 -15.34
C VAL A 394 9.53 -20.26 -15.26
N LYS A 395 8.98 -21.09 -16.15
CA LYS A 395 9.37 -22.50 -16.32
C LYS A 395 9.97 -22.69 -17.71
N ASN A 396 11.15 -23.30 -17.78
CA ASN A 396 11.80 -23.77 -19.02
C ASN A 396 11.98 -22.74 -20.16
N VAL A 397 12.02 -21.43 -19.84
CA VAL A 397 12.29 -20.36 -20.83
C VAL A 397 13.46 -19.49 -20.37
N SER A 398 14.14 -18.85 -21.31
CA SER A 398 15.24 -17.94 -20.99
C SER A 398 14.76 -16.72 -20.20
N SER A 399 15.66 -16.09 -19.45
CA SER A 399 15.33 -14.86 -18.69
C SER A 399 14.84 -13.73 -19.60
N LYS A 400 15.33 -13.65 -20.84
CA LYS A 400 14.93 -12.64 -21.83
C LYS A 400 13.50 -12.88 -22.33
N GLN A 401 13.19 -14.12 -22.73
CA GLN A 401 11.84 -14.49 -23.17
C GLN A 401 10.80 -14.27 -22.06
N ALA A 402 11.14 -14.58 -20.81
CA ALA A 402 10.24 -14.32 -19.69
C ALA A 402 9.89 -12.83 -19.54
N VAL A 403 10.88 -11.95 -19.70
CA VAL A 403 10.70 -10.50 -19.67
C VAL A 403 9.81 -10.02 -20.83
N GLU A 404 10.03 -10.55 -22.03
CA GLU A 404 9.21 -10.22 -23.22
C GLU A 404 7.75 -10.65 -23.02
N VAL A 405 7.50 -11.87 -22.54
CA VAL A 405 6.15 -12.40 -22.28
C VAL A 405 5.40 -11.55 -21.25
N VAL A 406 6.02 -11.28 -20.09
CA VAL A 406 5.34 -10.50 -19.05
C VAL A 406 5.10 -9.06 -19.50
N THR A 407 6.05 -8.47 -20.23
CA THR A 407 5.90 -7.12 -20.80
C THR A 407 4.72 -7.07 -21.77
N GLN A 408 4.58 -8.09 -22.63
CA GLN A 408 3.48 -8.15 -23.60
C GLN A 408 2.11 -8.32 -22.91
N ILE A 409 2.03 -9.13 -21.85
CA ILE A 409 0.80 -9.27 -21.04
C ILE A 409 0.38 -7.92 -20.44
N VAL A 410 1.32 -7.20 -19.82
CA VAL A 410 1.06 -5.87 -19.24
C VAL A 410 0.59 -4.90 -20.30
N LYS A 411 1.25 -4.85 -21.46
CA LYS A 411 0.88 -3.97 -22.58
C LYS A 411 -0.53 -4.22 -23.10
N GLU A 412 -0.88 -5.48 -23.34
CA GLU A 412 -2.20 -5.83 -23.86
C GLU A 412 -3.31 -5.53 -22.86
N ALA A 413 -3.13 -5.89 -21.59
CA ALA A 413 -4.10 -5.57 -20.55
C ALA A 413 -4.28 -4.05 -20.44
N LEU A 414 -3.18 -3.29 -20.44
CA LEU A 414 -3.23 -1.84 -20.37
C LEU A 414 -3.98 -1.22 -21.56
N GLN A 415 -3.68 -1.66 -22.78
CA GLN A 415 -4.32 -1.14 -23.99
C GLN A 415 -5.85 -1.29 -23.90
N LYS A 416 -6.32 -2.47 -23.48
CA LYS A 416 -7.76 -2.74 -23.32
C LYS A 416 -8.39 -1.94 -22.18
N ILE A 417 -7.65 -1.68 -21.10
CA ILE A 417 -8.11 -0.82 -20.00
C ILE A 417 -8.27 0.62 -20.51
N ILE A 418 -7.25 1.16 -21.18
CA ILE A 418 -7.24 2.51 -21.75
C ILE A 418 -8.45 2.70 -22.68
N GLU A 419 -8.69 1.76 -23.60
CA GLU A 419 -9.81 1.80 -24.56
C GLU A 419 -11.20 1.77 -23.90
N ALA A 420 -11.31 1.16 -22.71
CA ALA A 420 -12.58 1.03 -22.01
C ALA A 420 -12.90 2.22 -21.08
N VAL A 421 -11.87 2.80 -20.47
CA VAL A 421 -12.07 3.84 -19.46
C VAL A 421 -11.93 5.26 -19.99
N ASN A 422 -11.01 5.52 -20.93
CA ASN A 422 -10.91 6.82 -21.59
C ASN A 422 -11.96 6.94 -22.69
#